data_AF-A0A1J5HMJ5-F1
#
_entry.id   AF-A0A1J5HMJ5-F1
#
_cell.length_a   1.000
_cell.length_b   1.000
_cell.length_c   1.000
_cell.angle_alpha   90.00
_cell.angle_beta   90.00
_cell.angle_gamma   90.00
#
_symmetry.space_group_name_H-M   'P 1'
#
loop_
_entity.id
_entity.type
_entity.pdbx_description
1 polymer ?
#
loop_
_entity_poly.entity_id
_entity_poly.type
_entity_poly.pdbx_seq_one_letter_code
_entity_poly.pdbx_strand_id
1 'polypeptide(L)'
;MNNKLLKISCLTLIWCLFNLHGFAISYELTFTASGAVSTMGDVVVQNTSLGTSVTVPAGNILRLTDGVSGVANLYRDANSDLEVFTNSATGAATIAFYANQSGAANIEVYGLNGIKITALNQTLIAGTNLFDLGLTKGAYVVRVTFGDNHYSSKLLIMKDFKDNAGLTFRAYKPTSNLTISKSKALGVTELNYFAANKITMKAISGVYSTSVIDSPTESKTINFQFDVCSDYDGKNYATVKIGNQLWMAENLATEKYQNGEVIANVTNTEEWGGLATAAWCDFDNDPSSGAKYGHFYNWYAVNDNRKIAPAGWHVATDADWNALSAYLISMGYNYDGSTGSNKLSKAIAANTDWATSGNPGAIGNDLTRNNAAGFNGLPAGIRNINGDFVFRKSNDMKTYWWSATSATFDTANTCSVNYYWSSWYRYASPKGSGYSVRCVKD
;
A
#
# COMPACT_ATOMS: atom_id res chain seq x y z
N MET A 1 4.99 -83.11 4.37
CA MET A 1 3.69 -82.83 5.04
C MET A 1 3.19 -81.47 4.58
N ASN A 2 1.90 -81.41 4.27
CA ASN A 2 1.22 -80.41 3.45
C ASN A 2 0.97 -79.03 4.10
N ASN A 3 1.08 -77.99 3.27
CA ASN A 3 0.22 -76.81 3.08
C ASN A 3 -0.63 -76.18 4.22
N LYS A 4 -0.47 -74.84 4.32
CA LYS A 4 -1.46 -73.73 4.47
C LYS A 4 -2.29 -73.61 5.77
N LEU A 5 -2.18 -72.47 6.47
CA LEU A 5 -3.04 -71.27 6.29
C LEU A 5 -2.85 -70.21 7.41
N LEU A 6 -2.57 -68.98 6.96
CA LEU A 6 -2.96 -67.64 7.46
C LEU A 6 -3.68 -67.49 8.83
N LYS A 7 -3.21 -66.54 9.65
CA LYS A 7 -4.07 -65.52 10.28
C LYS A 7 -3.30 -64.24 10.64
N ILE A 8 -3.76 -63.16 10.01
CA ILE A 8 -3.40 -61.75 10.18
C ILE A 8 -3.91 -61.27 11.55
N SER A 9 -3.15 -60.45 12.27
CA SER A 9 -3.62 -59.72 13.45
C SER A 9 -3.23 -58.24 13.36
N CYS A 10 -4.24 -57.40 13.60
CA CYS A 10 -4.33 -55.96 13.41
C CYS A 10 -3.18 -55.14 14.03
N LEU A 11 -2.62 -54.22 13.25
CA LEU A 11 -1.94 -53.03 13.75
C LEU A 11 -2.93 -51.85 13.66
N THR A 12 -3.40 -51.37 14.80
CA THR A 12 -4.19 -50.15 14.92
C THR A 12 -3.28 -48.93 14.73
N LEU A 13 -3.30 -48.34 13.54
CA LEU A 13 -2.67 -47.05 13.26
C LEU A 13 -3.69 -45.94 13.55
N ILE A 14 -3.54 -45.26 14.69
CA ILE A 14 -4.31 -44.06 15.04
C ILE A 14 -3.86 -42.94 14.09
N TRP A 15 -4.68 -42.66 13.07
CA TRP A 15 -4.56 -41.45 12.26
C TRP A 15 -5.01 -40.25 13.11
N CYS A 16 -4.06 -39.49 13.64
CA CYS A 16 -4.32 -38.12 14.07
C CYS A 16 -4.62 -37.28 12.82
N LEU A 17 -5.91 -37.16 12.48
CA LEU A 17 -6.41 -36.11 11.60
C LEU A 17 -6.23 -34.77 12.32
N PHE A 18 -5.06 -34.15 12.15
CA PHE A 18 -4.98 -32.69 12.27
C PHE A 18 -5.80 -32.12 11.11
N ASN A 19 -7.06 -31.79 11.39
CA ASN A 19 -7.79 -30.82 10.60
C ASN A 19 -7.03 -29.49 10.71
N LEU A 20 -6.07 -29.25 9.82
CA LEU A 20 -5.59 -27.91 9.53
C LEU A 20 -6.79 -27.17 8.90
N HIS A 21 -7.62 -26.58 9.75
CA HIS A 21 -8.47 -25.50 9.32
C HIS A 21 -7.49 -24.40 8.92
N GLY A 22 -7.37 -24.13 7.62
CA GLY A 22 -6.74 -22.91 7.16
C GLY A 22 -7.56 -21.77 7.74
N PHE A 23 -7.06 -21.14 8.80
CA PHE A 23 -7.72 -19.97 9.36
C PHE A 23 -7.70 -18.89 8.29
N ALA A 24 -8.89 -18.47 7.83
CA ALA A 24 -9.00 -17.29 7.00
C ALA A 24 -8.46 -16.10 7.79
N ILE A 25 -7.56 -15.32 7.20
CA ILE A 25 -7.04 -14.11 7.85
C ILE A 25 -8.21 -13.14 8.04
N SER A 26 -8.43 -12.70 9.28
CA SER A 26 -9.37 -11.64 9.63
C SER A 26 -8.81 -10.82 10.78
N TYR A 27 -7.93 -9.86 10.47
CA TYR A 27 -7.41 -8.91 11.46
C TYR A 27 -8.21 -7.63 11.41
N GLU A 28 -8.62 -7.13 12.57
CA GLU A 28 -9.31 -5.85 12.70
C GLU A 28 -8.34 -4.81 13.23
N LEU A 29 -8.12 -3.76 12.46
CA LEU A 29 -7.34 -2.60 12.86
C LEU A 29 -8.28 -1.46 13.23
N THR A 30 -8.06 -0.93 14.42
CA THR A 30 -8.66 0.32 14.89
C THR A 30 -7.61 1.42 14.87
N PHE A 31 -8.04 2.67 14.81
CA PHE A 31 -7.12 3.79 14.67
C PHE A 31 -7.36 4.82 15.77
N THR A 32 -6.28 5.30 16.38
CA THR A 32 -6.29 6.36 17.40
C THR A 32 -5.27 7.45 17.05
N ALA A 33 -5.43 8.64 17.62
CA ALA A 33 -4.53 9.78 17.41
C ALA A 33 -4.00 10.28 18.76
N SER A 34 -2.73 10.67 18.79
CA SER A 34 -2.06 11.28 19.94
C SER A 34 -1.03 12.33 19.52
N GLY A 35 -0.55 13.15 20.46
CA GLY A 35 0.43 14.20 20.20
C GLY A 35 -0.20 15.58 20.07
N ALA A 36 0.18 16.32 19.02
CA ALA A 36 -0.30 17.68 18.74
C ALA A 36 -1.82 17.76 18.49
N VAL A 37 -2.43 16.63 18.13
CA VAL A 37 -3.87 16.47 17.96
C VAL A 37 -4.34 15.17 18.63
N SER A 38 -5.57 15.17 19.13
CA SER A 38 -6.21 14.00 19.75
C SER A 38 -7.25 13.33 18.85
N THR A 39 -7.46 13.85 17.65
CA THR A 39 -8.42 13.35 16.65
C THR A 39 -7.78 13.32 15.28
N MET A 40 -8.32 12.52 14.36
CA MET A 40 -7.93 12.48 12.95
C MET A 40 -9.15 12.24 12.08
N GLY A 41 -9.00 12.57 10.79
CA GLY A 41 -9.99 12.27 9.77
C GLY A 41 -9.88 10.84 9.26
N ASP A 42 -10.12 10.67 7.97
CA ASP A 42 -10.06 9.38 7.31
C ASP A 42 -8.62 8.86 7.23
N VAL A 43 -8.47 7.54 7.26
CA VAL A 43 -7.19 6.85 7.12
C VAL A 43 -7.11 6.23 5.73
N VAL A 44 -6.13 6.64 4.93
CA VAL A 44 -5.86 6.02 3.63
C VAL A 44 -4.91 4.86 3.85
N VAL A 45 -5.32 3.67 3.43
CA VAL A 45 -4.54 2.43 3.60
C VAL A 45 -4.16 1.89 2.23
N GLN A 46 -2.87 1.66 2.01
CA GLN A 46 -2.32 1.11 0.77
C GLN A 46 -1.63 -0.22 1.06
N ASN A 47 -2.02 -1.27 0.34
CA ASN A 47 -1.27 -2.52 0.30
C ASN A 47 -0.22 -2.43 -0.82
N THR A 48 1.02 -2.15 -0.43
CA THR A 48 2.13 -1.93 -1.38
C THR A 48 2.53 -3.20 -2.13
N SER A 49 2.21 -4.38 -1.59
CA SER A 49 2.47 -5.66 -2.24
C SER A 49 1.50 -5.94 -3.39
N LEU A 50 0.23 -5.51 -3.24
CA LEU A 50 -0.84 -5.76 -4.20
C LEU A 50 -1.19 -4.54 -5.07
N GLY A 51 -0.67 -3.35 -4.75
CA GLY A 51 -1.00 -2.11 -5.44
C GLY A 51 -2.45 -1.66 -5.22
N THR A 52 -3.11 -2.12 -4.15
CA THR A 52 -4.49 -1.77 -3.81
C THR A 52 -4.55 -0.70 -2.72
N SER A 53 -5.61 0.09 -2.69
CA SER A 53 -5.82 1.10 -1.66
C SER A 53 -7.29 1.23 -1.27
N VAL A 54 -7.54 1.58 -0.02
CA VAL A 54 -8.86 1.88 0.53
C VAL A 54 -8.79 3.11 1.43
N THR A 55 -9.91 3.79 1.60
CA THR A 55 -10.05 4.86 2.60
C THR A 55 -10.97 4.37 3.70
N VAL A 56 -10.50 4.44 4.94
CA VAL A 56 -11.26 4.08 6.14
C VAL A 56 -11.81 5.37 6.74
N PRO A 57 -13.13 5.58 6.74
CA PRO A 57 -13.71 6.78 7.31
C PRO A 57 -13.37 6.95 8.79
N ALA A 58 -13.30 8.18 9.28
CA ALA A 58 -13.00 8.46 10.68
C ALA A 58 -13.91 7.66 11.65
N GLY A 59 -13.31 6.92 12.58
CA GLY A 59 -13.99 6.07 13.54
C GLY A 59 -14.38 4.67 13.02
N ASN A 60 -14.16 4.36 11.76
CA ASN A 60 -14.40 3.02 11.20
C ASN A 60 -13.22 2.07 11.47
N ILE A 61 -13.47 0.77 11.28
CA ILE A 61 -12.51 -0.31 11.44
C ILE A 61 -12.00 -0.72 10.05
N LEU A 62 -10.70 -0.99 9.93
CA LEU A 62 -10.16 -1.70 8.77
C LEU A 62 -10.15 -3.20 9.07
N ARG A 63 -10.78 -4.01 8.23
CA ARG A 63 -10.66 -5.47 8.27
C ARG A 63 -9.74 -5.95 7.16
N LEU A 64 -8.67 -6.63 7.56
CA LEU A 64 -7.74 -7.30 6.65
C LEU A 64 -8.20 -8.73 6.41
N THR A 65 -8.43 -9.07 5.14
CA THR A 65 -8.94 -10.39 4.74
C THR A 65 -8.08 -11.03 3.67
N ASP A 66 -7.86 -12.34 3.70
CA ASP A 66 -7.12 -13.06 2.63
C ASP A 66 -7.91 -13.25 1.32
N GLY A 67 -9.13 -12.71 1.23
CA GLY A 67 -10.00 -12.85 0.07
C GLY A 67 -10.51 -14.28 -0.16
N VAL A 68 -10.19 -15.24 0.71
CA VAL A 68 -10.63 -16.64 0.60
C VAL A 68 -12.04 -16.81 1.21
N SER A 69 -12.41 -15.95 2.16
CA SER A 69 -13.67 -16.04 2.90
C SER A 69 -14.79 -15.11 2.43
N GLY A 70 -14.60 -14.33 1.37
CA GLY A 70 -15.60 -13.36 0.91
C GLY A 70 -15.59 -13.21 -0.60
N VAL A 71 -16.62 -13.76 -1.25
CA VAL A 71 -17.18 -13.07 -2.43
C VAL A 71 -17.42 -11.65 -1.96
N ALA A 72 -16.73 -10.65 -2.54
CA ALA A 72 -17.08 -9.26 -2.29
C ALA A 72 -18.61 -9.17 -2.37
N ASN A 73 -19.29 -8.52 -1.41
CA ASN A 73 -20.72 -8.24 -1.56
C ASN A 73 -20.86 -7.31 -2.77
N LEU A 74 -20.88 -7.91 -3.96
CA LEU A 74 -21.10 -7.24 -5.21
C LEU A 74 -22.55 -6.79 -5.14
N TYR A 75 -22.71 -5.47 -5.07
CA TYR A 75 -24.00 -4.82 -5.24
C TYR A 75 -24.71 -5.45 -6.44
N ARG A 76 -25.97 -5.87 -6.24
CA ARG A 76 -26.89 -6.21 -7.33
C ARG A 76 -26.87 -5.05 -8.33
N ASP A 77 -26.55 -5.34 -9.58
CA ASP A 77 -26.87 -4.39 -10.64
C ASP A 77 -28.40 -4.34 -10.72
N ALA A 78 -29.00 -3.16 -10.57
CA ALA A 78 -30.45 -3.02 -10.57
C ALA A 78 -31.09 -3.51 -11.89
N ASN A 79 -30.27 -3.78 -12.91
CA ASN A 79 -30.66 -4.16 -14.26
C ASN A 79 -30.45 -5.66 -14.61
N SER A 80 -29.96 -6.51 -13.70
CA SER A 80 -29.73 -7.95 -13.94
C SER A 80 -30.74 -8.85 -13.20
N ASP A 81 -31.48 -9.67 -13.95
CA ASP A 81 -32.40 -10.67 -13.38
C ASP A 81 -31.70 -12.00 -13.03
N LEU A 82 -30.51 -12.26 -13.61
CA LEU A 82 -29.71 -13.47 -13.40
C LEU A 82 -28.24 -13.12 -13.14
N GLU A 83 -27.72 -13.55 -12.00
CA GLU A 83 -26.33 -13.36 -11.59
C GLU A 83 -25.70 -14.70 -11.18
N VAL A 84 -24.41 -14.86 -11.45
CA VAL A 84 -23.64 -16.07 -11.11
C VAL A 84 -22.36 -15.66 -10.39
N PHE A 85 -22.19 -16.17 -9.19
CA PHE A 85 -21.06 -15.90 -8.31
C PHE A 85 -20.17 -17.13 -8.22
N THR A 86 -18.90 -17.01 -8.58
CA THR A 86 -17.97 -18.14 -8.55
C THR A 86 -17.11 -18.12 -7.30
N ASN A 87 -16.82 -19.31 -6.76
CA ASN A 87 -15.80 -19.51 -5.74
C ASN A 87 -14.62 -20.26 -6.37
N SER A 88 -13.59 -19.50 -6.74
CA SER A 88 -12.37 -20.02 -7.38
C SER A 88 -11.54 -20.95 -6.48
N ALA A 89 -11.70 -20.87 -5.15
CA ALA A 89 -10.95 -21.69 -4.20
C ALA A 89 -11.55 -23.08 -3.97
N THR A 90 -12.87 -23.22 -4.14
CA THR A 90 -13.60 -24.48 -3.87
C THR A 90 -14.17 -25.16 -5.12
N GLY A 91 -14.30 -24.44 -6.23
CA GLY A 91 -15.00 -24.95 -7.43
C GLY A 91 -16.53 -24.84 -7.34
N ALA A 92 -17.05 -24.23 -6.27
CA ALA A 92 -18.47 -23.95 -6.12
C ALA A 92 -18.87 -22.65 -6.83
N ALA A 93 -20.15 -22.51 -7.13
CA ALA A 93 -20.77 -21.28 -7.57
C ALA A 93 -22.15 -21.13 -6.94
N THR A 94 -22.61 -19.89 -6.82
CA THR A 94 -23.98 -19.56 -6.42
C THR A 94 -24.66 -18.84 -7.58
N ILE A 95 -25.86 -19.28 -7.96
CA ILE A 95 -26.71 -18.60 -8.94
C ILE A 95 -27.76 -17.82 -8.14
N ALA A 96 -27.90 -16.53 -8.44
CA ALA A 96 -29.00 -15.72 -7.94
C ALA A 96 -29.92 -15.36 -9.11
N PHE A 97 -31.20 -15.65 -8.96
CA PHE A 97 -32.21 -15.28 -9.95
C PHE A 97 -33.34 -14.50 -9.27
N TYR A 98 -33.64 -13.31 -9.79
CA TYR A 98 -34.76 -12.50 -9.35
C TYR A 98 -36.02 -12.92 -10.10
N ALA A 99 -37.01 -13.42 -9.36
CA ALA A 99 -38.34 -13.68 -9.90
C ALA A 99 -39.24 -12.50 -9.56
N ASN A 100 -39.82 -11.85 -10.57
CA ASN A 100 -40.77 -10.75 -10.36
C ASN A 100 -42.12 -11.20 -9.78
N GLN A 101 -42.41 -12.49 -9.86
CA GLN A 101 -43.59 -13.16 -9.31
C GLN A 101 -43.22 -14.58 -8.88
N SER A 102 -44.12 -15.27 -8.18
CA SER A 102 -43.94 -16.70 -7.89
C SER A 102 -44.29 -17.54 -9.12
N GLY A 103 -43.53 -18.59 -9.41
CA GLY A 103 -43.80 -19.45 -10.57
C GLY A 103 -42.76 -20.57 -10.74
N ALA A 104 -43.02 -21.51 -11.65
CA ALA A 104 -42.05 -22.56 -11.97
C ALA A 104 -40.91 -22.01 -12.84
N ALA A 105 -39.68 -22.36 -12.49
CA ALA A 105 -38.49 -22.11 -13.30
C ALA A 105 -37.74 -23.40 -13.61
N ASN A 106 -37.10 -23.42 -14.76
CA ASN A 106 -36.15 -24.45 -15.16
C ASN A 106 -34.75 -23.82 -15.25
N ILE A 107 -33.82 -24.30 -14.43
CA ILE A 107 -32.44 -23.83 -14.37
C ILE A 107 -31.57 -24.92 -14.99
N GLU A 108 -30.82 -24.58 -16.03
CA GLU A 108 -30.00 -25.51 -16.80
C GLU A 108 -28.56 -25.00 -16.85
N VAL A 109 -27.60 -25.91 -16.83
CA VAL A 109 -26.20 -25.58 -17.03
C VAL A 109 -25.64 -26.38 -18.20
N TYR A 110 -25.00 -25.70 -19.13
CA TYR A 110 -24.41 -26.27 -20.34
C TYR A 110 -22.89 -26.11 -20.33
N GLY A 111 -22.17 -27.11 -20.84
CA GLY A 111 -20.78 -26.94 -21.23
C GLY A 111 -20.67 -26.13 -22.51
N LEU A 112 -19.48 -25.61 -22.82
CA LEU A 112 -19.23 -24.88 -24.08
C LEU A 112 -19.45 -25.71 -25.35
N ASN A 113 -19.46 -27.03 -25.24
CA ASN A 113 -19.81 -27.95 -26.32
C ASN A 113 -21.34 -28.06 -26.54
N GLY A 114 -22.15 -27.30 -25.81
CA GLY A 114 -23.61 -27.32 -25.88
C GLY A 114 -24.27 -28.49 -25.14
N ILE A 115 -23.49 -29.35 -24.47
CA ILE A 115 -24.03 -30.47 -23.70
C ILE A 115 -24.57 -29.96 -22.37
N LYS A 116 -25.81 -30.35 -22.04
CA LYS A 116 -26.42 -30.07 -20.73
C LYS A 116 -25.73 -30.91 -19.66
N ILE A 117 -25.16 -30.24 -18.67
CA ILE A 117 -24.39 -30.82 -17.57
C ILE A 117 -25.28 -31.15 -16.38
N THR A 118 -26.19 -30.24 -16.03
CA THR A 118 -27.16 -30.43 -14.95
C THR A 118 -28.37 -29.54 -15.17
N ALA A 119 -29.51 -29.88 -14.55
CA ALA A 119 -30.70 -29.06 -14.55
C ALA A 119 -31.54 -29.28 -13.30
N LEU A 120 -32.29 -28.25 -12.92
CA LEU A 120 -33.19 -28.25 -11.77
C LEU A 120 -34.50 -27.55 -12.14
N ASN A 121 -35.62 -28.20 -11.87
CA ASN A 121 -36.93 -27.56 -11.86
C ASN A 121 -37.22 -27.09 -10.44
N GLN A 122 -37.53 -25.81 -10.26
CA GLN A 122 -37.80 -25.22 -8.96
C GLN A 122 -38.97 -24.24 -9.04
N THR A 123 -39.88 -24.30 -8.08
CA THR A 123 -40.86 -23.22 -7.87
C THR A 123 -40.17 -22.06 -7.17
N LEU A 124 -40.12 -20.92 -7.83
CA LEU A 124 -39.55 -19.67 -7.34
C LEU A 124 -40.62 -18.86 -6.62
N ILE A 125 -40.18 -18.06 -5.66
CA ILE A 125 -41.00 -17.07 -4.97
C ILE A 125 -40.58 -15.68 -5.44
N ALA A 126 -41.53 -14.75 -5.54
CA ALA A 126 -41.27 -13.34 -5.88
C ALA A 126 -40.16 -12.76 -4.97
N GLY A 127 -39.06 -12.30 -5.57
CA GLY A 127 -37.82 -11.93 -4.88
C GLY A 127 -36.61 -12.71 -5.40
N THR A 128 -35.51 -12.71 -4.64
CA THR A 128 -34.25 -13.35 -5.06
C THR A 128 -34.20 -14.81 -4.60
N ASN A 129 -33.99 -15.72 -5.54
CA ASN A 129 -33.88 -17.15 -5.33
C ASN A 129 -32.43 -17.58 -5.55
N LEU A 130 -31.84 -18.30 -4.60
CA LEU A 130 -30.43 -18.70 -4.59
C LEU A 130 -30.28 -20.20 -4.82
N PHE A 131 -29.30 -20.56 -5.65
CA PHE A 131 -28.95 -21.94 -5.97
C PHE A 131 -27.46 -22.17 -5.80
N ASP A 132 -27.10 -23.38 -5.40
CA ASP A 132 -25.73 -23.84 -5.31
C ASP A 132 -25.38 -24.76 -6.45
N LEU A 133 -24.23 -24.50 -7.05
CA LEU A 133 -23.71 -25.19 -8.20
C LEU A 133 -22.29 -25.67 -7.92
N GLY A 134 -22.10 -26.98 -7.84
CA GLY A 134 -20.78 -27.61 -7.81
C GLY A 134 -20.45 -28.20 -9.17
N LEU A 135 -19.32 -27.82 -9.78
CA LEU A 135 -18.89 -28.33 -11.08
C LEU A 135 -17.38 -28.60 -11.11
N THR A 136 -16.93 -29.35 -12.11
CA THR A 136 -15.51 -29.50 -12.40
C THR A 136 -14.95 -28.23 -13.05
N LYS A 137 -13.62 -28.14 -13.14
CA LYS A 137 -12.93 -27.05 -13.83
C LYS A 137 -13.39 -26.98 -15.29
N GLY A 138 -13.87 -25.80 -15.70
CA GLY A 138 -14.40 -25.60 -17.05
C GLY A 138 -15.15 -24.29 -17.22
N ALA A 139 -15.58 -24.03 -18.45
CA ALA A 139 -16.44 -22.91 -18.79
C ALA A 139 -17.85 -23.43 -19.13
N TYR A 140 -18.85 -22.71 -18.63
CA TYR A 140 -20.25 -23.12 -18.67
C TYR A 140 -21.17 -21.95 -18.98
N VAL A 141 -22.39 -22.28 -19.42
CA VAL A 141 -23.50 -21.34 -19.60
C VAL A 141 -24.64 -21.78 -18.69
N VAL A 142 -25.08 -20.89 -17.80
CA VAL A 142 -26.30 -21.05 -17.01
C VAL A 142 -27.45 -20.45 -17.78
N ARG A 143 -28.56 -21.19 -17.91
CA ARG A 143 -29.82 -20.72 -18.47
C ARG A 143 -30.92 -20.86 -17.43
N VAL A 144 -31.73 -19.81 -17.25
CA VAL A 144 -32.96 -19.88 -16.47
C VAL A 144 -34.13 -19.61 -17.41
N THR A 145 -35.12 -20.50 -17.42
CA THR A 145 -36.39 -20.30 -18.09
C THR A 145 -37.45 -20.06 -17.02
N PHE A 146 -38.13 -18.91 -17.08
CA PHE A 146 -39.15 -18.52 -16.12
C PHE A 146 -40.28 -17.77 -16.83
N GLY A 147 -41.49 -18.34 -16.83
CA GLY A 147 -42.55 -17.91 -17.76
C GLY A 147 -42.12 -18.09 -19.22
N ASP A 148 -42.40 -17.08 -20.06
CA ASP A 148 -41.98 -17.05 -21.47
C ASP A 148 -40.55 -16.51 -21.68
N ASN A 149 -39.86 -16.12 -20.60
CA ASN A 149 -38.56 -15.48 -20.66
C ASN A 149 -37.41 -16.48 -20.48
N HIS A 150 -36.33 -16.24 -21.21
CA HIS A 150 -35.07 -16.95 -21.06
C HIS A 150 -33.96 -15.99 -20.64
N TYR A 151 -33.22 -16.38 -19.62
CA TYR A 151 -32.09 -15.65 -19.06
C TYR A 151 -30.84 -16.51 -19.20
N SER A 152 -29.69 -15.89 -19.48
CA SER A 152 -28.44 -16.63 -19.58
C SER A 152 -27.27 -15.86 -18.99
N SER A 153 -26.32 -16.60 -18.41
CA SER A 153 -25.08 -16.06 -17.89
C SER A 153 -23.93 -17.04 -18.12
N LYS A 154 -22.71 -16.52 -18.22
CA LYS A 154 -21.50 -17.32 -18.44
C LYS A 154 -20.75 -17.50 -17.12
N LEU A 155 -20.17 -18.69 -16.96
CA LEU A 155 -19.51 -19.13 -15.73
C LEU A 155 -18.13 -19.73 -16.07
N LEU A 156 -17.10 -19.38 -15.30
CA LEU A 156 -15.78 -20.02 -15.34
C LEU A 156 -15.43 -20.61 -13.98
N ILE A 157 -15.24 -21.94 -13.93
CA ILE A 157 -14.80 -22.68 -12.75
C ILE A 157 -13.33 -23.01 -12.88
N MET A 158 -12.52 -22.57 -11.93
CA MET A 158 -11.05 -22.65 -12.00
C MET A 158 -10.45 -23.88 -11.31
N LYS A 159 -11.25 -24.59 -10.51
CA LYS A 159 -10.84 -25.75 -9.71
C LYS A 159 -11.99 -26.75 -9.61
N ASP A 160 -11.67 -28.03 -9.55
CA ASP A 160 -12.69 -29.08 -9.39
C ASP A 160 -13.37 -28.99 -8.02
N PHE A 161 -14.70 -28.97 -8.04
CA PHE A 161 -15.51 -29.14 -6.84
C PHE A 161 -15.31 -30.56 -6.28
N LYS A 162 -15.00 -30.66 -4.99
CA LYS A 162 -14.57 -31.92 -4.36
C LYS A 162 -15.72 -32.81 -3.88
N ASP A 163 -16.91 -32.25 -3.69
CA ASP A 163 -18.10 -32.98 -3.29
C ASP A 163 -18.94 -33.37 -4.52
N ASN A 164 -20.11 -33.98 -4.31
CA ASN A 164 -21.00 -34.35 -5.41
C ASN A 164 -21.39 -33.10 -6.23
N ALA A 165 -20.88 -33.04 -7.46
CA ALA A 165 -21.22 -32.01 -8.43
C ALA A 165 -22.73 -32.04 -8.72
N GLY A 166 -23.35 -30.86 -8.79
CA GLY A 166 -24.79 -30.75 -8.94
C GLY A 166 -25.30 -29.33 -8.75
N LEU A 167 -26.57 -29.14 -9.13
CA LEU A 167 -27.32 -27.91 -8.97
C LEU A 167 -28.43 -28.12 -7.93
N THR A 168 -28.44 -27.31 -6.88
CA THR A 168 -29.40 -27.44 -5.76
C THR A 168 -29.98 -26.09 -5.39
N PHE A 169 -31.24 -26.07 -4.96
CA PHE A 169 -31.83 -24.85 -4.39
C PHE A 169 -31.29 -24.64 -2.98
N ARG A 170 -30.78 -23.43 -2.71
CA ARG A 170 -30.22 -23.05 -1.40
C ARG A 170 -31.27 -22.37 -0.54
N ALA A 171 -31.79 -21.23 -1.01
CA ALA A 171 -32.63 -20.36 -0.19
C ALA A 171 -33.40 -19.33 -1.02
N TYR A 172 -34.42 -18.76 -0.41
CA TYR A 172 -35.16 -17.59 -0.89
C TYR A 172 -34.87 -16.38 -0.01
N LYS A 173 -34.69 -15.21 -0.62
CA LYS A 173 -34.57 -13.90 0.06
C LYS A 173 -35.73 -13.00 -0.39
N PRO A 174 -36.70 -12.69 0.50
CA PRO A 174 -37.76 -11.75 0.16
C PRO A 174 -37.18 -10.36 -0.08
N THR A 175 -37.85 -9.58 -0.94
CA THR A 175 -37.58 -8.15 -1.11
C THR A 175 -37.96 -7.44 0.18
N SER A 176 -37.05 -7.40 1.15
CA SER A 176 -37.28 -6.72 2.41
C SER A 176 -37.24 -5.21 2.17
N ASN A 177 -38.35 -4.52 2.41
CA ASN A 177 -38.28 -3.12 2.80
C ASN A 177 -37.53 -3.06 4.15
N LEU A 178 -36.24 -2.76 4.08
CA LEU A 178 -35.37 -2.67 5.25
C LEU A 178 -35.90 -1.56 6.18
N THR A 179 -36.51 -1.96 7.30
CA THR A 179 -36.68 -1.06 8.43
C THR A 179 -35.36 -1.06 9.18
N ILE A 180 -34.53 -0.04 8.91
CA ILE A 180 -33.21 0.12 9.53
C ILE A 180 -33.41 0.34 11.03
N SER A 181 -33.13 -0.69 11.82
CA SER A 181 -32.85 -0.52 13.24
C SER A 181 -31.46 0.10 13.36
N LYS A 182 -31.39 1.41 13.64
CA LYS A 182 -30.12 2.12 13.87
C LYS A 182 -29.52 1.65 15.21
N SER A 183 -28.62 0.67 15.14
CA SER A 183 -27.44 0.68 16.00
C SER A 183 -26.29 1.25 15.17
N LYS A 184 -25.52 2.18 15.73
CA LYS A 184 -24.34 2.73 15.05
C LYS A 184 -23.23 1.67 15.15
N ALA A 185 -23.33 0.60 14.37
CA ALA A 185 -22.18 -0.25 14.11
C ALA A 185 -21.10 0.63 13.48
N LEU A 186 -19.87 0.59 14.00
CA LEU A 186 -18.74 1.24 13.35
C LEU A 186 -18.66 0.67 11.92
N GLY A 187 -18.53 1.53 10.91
CA GLY A 187 -18.40 1.04 9.54
C GLY A 187 -17.14 0.17 9.43
N VAL A 188 -17.20 -0.87 8.61
CA VAL A 188 -16.04 -1.73 8.33
C VAL A 188 -15.62 -1.51 6.89
N THR A 189 -14.36 -1.14 6.69
CA THR A 189 -13.73 -1.10 5.37
C THR A 189 -12.87 -2.35 5.23
N GLU A 190 -13.02 -3.11 4.15
CA GLU A 190 -12.25 -4.33 3.91
C GLU A 190 -11.07 -4.07 2.97
N LEU A 191 -9.93 -4.72 3.23
CA LEU A 191 -8.75 -4.70 2.38
C LEU A 191 -8.19 -6.12 2.24
N ASN A 192 -7.97 -6.54 0.99
CA ASN A 192 -7.30 -7.80 0.71
C ASN A 192 -5.85 -7.78 1.22
N TYR A 193 -5.51 -8.79 2.03
CA TYR A 193 -4.26 -8.89 2.77
C TYR A 193 -3.80 -10.34 2.87
N PHE A 194 -2.58 -10.62 2.42
CA PHE A 194 -1.92 -11.90 2.65
C PHE A 194 -0.94 -11.75 3.80
N ALA A 195 -0.75 -12.82 4.58
CA ALA A 195 0.17 -12.81 5.72
C ALA A 195 1.55 -12.25 5.32
N ALA A 196 2.10 -11.38 6.17
CA ALA A 196 3.36 -10.67 5.96
C ALA A 196 3.37 -9.59 4.86
N ASN A 197 2.23 -9.30 4.21
CA ASN A 197 2.14 -8.10 3.38
C ASN A 197 2.41 -6.84 4.22
N LYS A 198 3.00 -5.83 3.59
CA LYS A 198 3.16 -4.50 4.16
C LYS A 198 1.99 -3.63 3.75
N ILE A 199 1.42 -2.91 4.71
CA ILE A 199 0.44 -1.87 4.47
C ILE A 199 0.98 -0.53 4.97
N THR A 200 0.79 0.51 4.16
CA THR A 200 1.05 1.90 4.54
C THR A 200 -0.27 2.53 4.92
N MET A 201 -0.37 3.08 6.13
CA MET A 201 -1.56 3.74 6.64
C MET A 201 -1.21 5.21 6.85
N LYS A 202 -1.91 6.12 6.17
CA LYS A 202 -1.72 7.56 6.25
C LYS A 202 -2.93 8.20 6.92
N ALA A 203 -2.69 8.97 7.97
CA ALA A 203 -3.71 9.73 8.68
C ALA A 203 -3.47 11.23 8.54
N ILE A 204 -4.56 11.99 8.41
CA ILE A 204 -4.54 13.45 8.29
C ILE A 204 -5.42 14.05 9.39
N SER A 205 -4.94 15.12 10.00
CA SER A 205 -5.68 15.91 10.99
C SER A 205 -5.35 17.38 10.85
N GLY A 206 -6.27 18.14 10.25
CA GLY A 206 -6.02 19.54 9.90
C GLY A 206 -4.81 19.68 8.99
N VAL A 207 -3.79 20.40 9.46
CA VAL A 207 -2.51 20.61 8.73
C VAL A 207 -1.48 19.50 8.97
N TYR A 208 -1.75 18.58 9.89
CA TYR A 208 -0.82 17.50 10.24
C TYR A 208 -1.13 16.24 9.42
N SER A 209 -0.07 15.55 8.99
CA SER A 209 -0.16 14.28 8.28
C SER A 209 0.97 13.37 8.74
N THR A 210 0.64 12.15 9.13
CA THR A 210 1.63 11.14 9.52
C THR A 210 1.29 9.77 8.93
N SER A 211 2.30 8.96 8.66
CA SER A 211 2.12 7.60 8.14
C SER A 211 2.80 6.56 9.01
N VAL A 212 2.16 5.40 9.12
CA VAL A 212 2.67 4.20 9.80
C VAL A 212 2.66 3.05 8.81
N ILE A 213 3.74 2.27 8.79
CA ILE A 213 3.86 1.08 7.95
C ILE A 213 3.95 -0.14 8.84
N ASP A 214 3.19 -1.16 8.48
CA ASP A 214 3.01 -2.32 9.32
C ASP A 214 2.79 -3.59 8.50
N SER A 215 3.07 -4.74 9.10
CA SER A 215 2.72 -6.07 8.60
C SER A 215 1.91 -6.79 9.67
N PRO A 216 0.61 -6.47 9.82
CA PRO A 216 -0.20 -7.00 10.91
C PRO A 216 -0.28 -8.53 10.89
N THR A 217 -0.01 -9.13 12.05
CA THR A 217 -0.15 -10.57 12.31
C THR A 217 -1.31 -10.87 13.26
N GLU A 218 -2.00 -9.85 13.75
CA GLU A 218 -3.12 -9.91 14.66
C GLU A 218 -3.95 -8.61 14.61
N SER A 219 -5.16 -8.64 15.17
CA SER A 219 -5.98 -7.44 15.38
C SER A 219 -5.32 -6.52 16.40
N LYS A 220 -5.27 -5.21 16.13
CA LYS A 220 -4.62 -4.23 17.01
C LYS A 220 -5.10 -2.81 16.77
N THR A 221 -4.77 -1.93 17.71
CA THR A 221 -4.97 -0.49 17.54
C THR A 221 -3.69 0.15 17.01
N ILE A 222 -3.80 0.84 15.89
CA ILE A 222 -2.74 1.68 15.34
C ILE A 222 -2.90 3.08 15.92
N ASN A 223 -1.90 3.53 16.67
CA ASN A 223 -1.83 4.89 17.17
C ASN A 223 -1.00 5.76 16.22
N PHE A 224 -1.63 6.78 15.64
CA PHE A 224 -0.95 7.81 14.87
C PHE A 224 -0.48 8.91 15.81
N GLN A 225 0.83 8.99 16.00
CA GLN A 225 1.47 10.08 16.72
C GLN A 225 1.68 11.26 15.76
N PHE A 226 0.95 12.35 16.01
CA PHE A 226 1.07 13.60 15.26
C PHE A 226 2.04 14.52 15.99
N ASP A 227 3.28 14.58 15.51
CA ASP A 227 4.27 15.52 15.99
C ASP A 227 4.22 16.83 15.20
N VAL A 228 4.46 17.95 15.88
CA VAL A 228 4.61 19.25 15.22
C VAL A 228 5.91 19.22 14.42
N CYS A 229 5.80 19.36 13.10
CA CYS A 229 6.91 19.49 12.17
C CYS A 229 6.67 20.73 11.32
N SER A 230 6.82 21.91 11.95
CA SER A 230 6.60 23.20 11.32
C SER A 230 7.89 24.02 11.37
N ASP A 231 8.30 24.57 10.24
CA ASP A 231 9.41 25.52 10.22
C ASP A 231 9.01 26.92 10.68
N TYR A 232 9.98 27.84 10.69
CA TYR A 232 9.74 29.22 11.12
C TYR A 232 8.80 29.98 10.15
N ASP A 233 8.74 29.58 8.89
CA ASP A 233 7.87 30.19 7.88
C ASP A 233 6.43 29.68 7.97
N GLY A 234 6.13 28.80 8.93
CA GLY A 234 4.81 28.24 9.16
C GLY A 234 4.44 27.10 8.22
N LYS A 235 5.40 26.59 7.42
CA LYS A 235 5.18 25.43 6.59
C LYS A 235 5.20 24.17 7.45
N ASN A 236 4.10 23.42 7.38
CA ASN A 236 3.96 22.12 8.03
C ASN A 236 4.38 21.02 7.07
N TYR A 237 5.12 20.04 7.57
CA TYR A 237 5.61 18.92 6.78
C TYR A 237 4.97 17.60 7.23
N ALA A 238 4.60 16.78 6.25
CA ALA A 238 4.17 15.42 6.51
C ALA A 238 5.33 14.58 7.09
N THR A 239 5.00 13.63 7.96
CA THR A 239 5.97 12.77 8.62
C THR A 239 5.67 11.29 8.39
N VAL A 240 6.66 10.43 8.61
CA VAL A 240 6.52 8.98 8.54
C VAL A 240 7.36 8.32 9.62
N LYS A 241 6.77 7.38 10.36
CA LYS A 241 7.52 6.58 11.35
C LYS A 241 8.18 5.40 10.65
N ILE A 242 9.52 5.35 10.70
CA ILE A 242 10.32 4.26 10.13
C ILE A 242 11.20 3.69 11.23
N GLY A 243 10.84 2.48 11.69
CA GLY A 243 11.44 1.89 12.89
C GLY A 243 11.16 2.77 14.10
N ASN A 244 12.23 3.17 14.79
CA ASN A 244 12.13 4.05 15.95
C ASN A 244 12.24 5.54 15.60
N GLN A 245 12.59 5.88 14.36
CA GLN A 245 12.78 7.27 13.94
C GLN A 245 11.52 7.84 13.32
N LEU A 246 11.23 9.10 13.60
CA LEU A 246 10.20 9.86 12.89
C LEU A 246 10.88 10.76 11.86
N TRP A 247 10.62 10.50 10.57
CA TRP A 247 11.23 11.19 9.45
C TRP A 247 10.27 12.17 8.79
N MET A 248 10.79 13.28 8.25
CA MET A 248 10.04 14.07 7.28
C MET A 248 9.76 13.25 6.01
N ALA A 249 8.51 13.26 5.55
CA ALA A 249 8.06 12.70 4.27
C ALA A 249 8.10 13.73 3.12
N GLU A 250 8.57 14.95 3.40
CA GLU A 250 8.80 16.02 2.42
C GLU A 250 10.20 16.63 2.61
N ASN A 251 10.76 17.22 1.55
CA ASN A 251 12.03 17.95 1.64
C ASN A 251 11.79 19.29 2.35
N LEU A 252 12.74 19.72 3.19
CA LEU A 252 12.70 21.02 3.86
C LEU A 252 12.65 22.18 2.84
N ALA A 253 11.90 23.22 3.17
CA ALA A 253 11.69 24.39 2.34
C ALA A 253 11.48 25.66 3.20
N THR A 254 12.27 25.81 4.25
CA THR A 254 12.31 27.04 5.06
C THR A 254 13.27 28.06 4.46
N GLU A 255 12.91 29.33 4.55
CA GLU A 255 13.72 30.46 4.13
C GLU A 255 14.40 31.14 5.33
N LYS A 256 14.10 30.68 6.55
CA LYS A 256 14.59 31.24 7.81
C LYS A 256 15.13 30.17 8.75
N TYR A 257 16.06 30.57 9.60
CA TYR A 257 16.48 29.74 10.73
C TYR A 257 15.42 29.72 11.84
N GLN A 258 15.59 28.83 12.83
CA GLN A 258 14.71 28.74 13.99
C GLN A 258 14.62 30.05 14.80
N ASN A 259 15.62 30.93 14.73
CA ASN A 259 15.62 32.23 15.37
C ASN A 259 14.95 33.35 14.53
N GLY A 260 14.44 33.03 13.34
CA GLY A 260 13.78 33.97 12.44
C GLY A 260 14.69 34.77 11.53
N GLU A 261 16.01 34.59 11.60
CA GLU A 261 16.93 35.20 10.65
C GLU A 261 16.80 34.56 9.27
N VAL A 262 16.88 35.38 8.24
CA VAL A 262 16.74 34.95 6.84
C VAL A 262 18.01 34.23 6.39
N ILE A 263 17.82 33.12 5.69
CA ILE A 263 18.87 32.42 4.94
C ILE A 263 18.95 33.08 3.56
N ALA A 264 20.15 33.44 3.10
CA ALA A 264 20.30 34.13 1.82
C ALA A 264 19.79 33.27 0.66
N ASN A 265 18.87 33.80 -0.15
CA ASN A 265 18.48 33.20 -1.42
C ASN A 265 19.45 33.68 -2.51
N VAL A 266 20.34 32.81 -2.96
CA VAL A 266 21.38 33.15 -3.95
C VAL A 266 21.06 32.45 -5.26
N THR A 267 20.59 33.19 -6.26
CA THR A 267 20.19 32.64 -7.57
C THR A 267 21.26 32.77 -8.65
N ASN A 268 22.22 33.69 -8.47
CA ASN A 268 23.32 33.89 -9.40
C ASN A 268 24.32 32.72 -9.35
N THR A 269 24.72 32.21 -10.52
CA THR A 269 25.62 31.06 -10.66
C THR A 269 27.04 31.32 -10.14
N GLU A 270 27.61 32.47 -10.51
CA GLU A 270 28.99 32.84 -10.13
C GLU A 270 29.08 33.14 -8.64
N GLU A 271 28.09 33.86 -8.10
CA GLU A 271 27.98 34.13 -6.66
C GLU A 271 27.90 32.84 -5.87
N TRP A 272 27.00 31.91 -6.25
CA TRP A 272 26.90 30.59 -5.63
C TRP A 272 28.23 29.85 -5.65
N GLY A 273 28.93 29.92 -6.78
CA GLY A 273 30.25 29.32 -7.01
C GLY A 273 31.31 29.70 -5.98
N GLY A 274 31.22 30.91 -5.43
CA GLY A 274 32.15 31.46 -4.45
C GLY A 274 31.68 31.40 -3.00
N LEU A 275 30.49 30.84 -2.70
CA LEU A 275 29.92 30.89 -1.36
C LEU A 275 30.68 30.01 -0.36
N ALA A 276 31.09 30.64 0.74
CA ALA A 276 31.47 30.00 1.98
C ALA A 276 30.48 30.27 3.13
N THR A 277 29.33 30.87 2.80
CA THR A 277 28.27 31.25 3.74
C THR A 277 26.97 30.51 3.41
N ALA A 278 26.09 30.41 4.40
CA ALA A 278 24.81 29.74 4.25
C ALA A 278 23.94 30.38 3.16
N ALA A 279 23.38 29.54 2.29
CA ALA A 279 22.45 29.96 1.25
C ALA A 279 21.47 28.85 0.89
N TRP A 280 20.36 29.27 0.30
CA TRP A 280 19.40 28.38 -0.36
C TRP A 280 19.03 28.88 -1.76
N CYS A 281 18.44 28.00 -2.56
CA CYS A 281 17.78 28.34 -3.82
C CYS A 281 16.79 27.24 -4.21
N ASP A 282 15.97 27.50 -5.23
CA ASP A 282 15.16 26.48 -5.89
C ASP A 282 15.90 25.84 -7.07
N PHE A 283 15.49 24.63 -7.46
CA PHE A 283 15.98 24.04 -8.71
C PHE A 283 15.64 24.95 -9.90
N ASP A 284 16.62 25.22 -10.78
CA ASP A 284 16.52 26.18 -11.90
C ASP A 284 16.07 27.59 -11.46
N ASN A 285 16.18 27.93 -10.17
CA ASN A 285 15.64 29.14 -9.56
C ASN A 285 14.12 29.34 -9.82
N ASP A 286 13.37 28.25 -9.96
CA ASP A 286 11.92 28.27 -10.18
C ASP A 286 11.16 28.00 -8.87
N PRO A 287 10.38 28.96 -8.35
CA PRO A 287 9.57 28.79 -7.14
C PRO A 287 8.59 27.61 -7.20
N SER A 288 8.13 27.23 -8.40
CA SER A 288 7.25 26.07 -8.58
C SER A 288 7.98 24.76 -8.24
N SER A 289 9.29 24.71 -8.49
CA SER A 289 10.17 23.61 -8.10
C SER A 289 10.37 23.58 -6.59
N GLY A 290 10.55 24.74 -5.94
CA GLY A 290 10.63 24.83 -4.47
C GLY A 290 9.37 24.32 -3.76
N ALA A 291 8.20 24.71 -4.26
CA ALA A 291 6.92 24.25 -3.72
C ALA A 291 6.76 22.72 -3.79
N LYS A 292 7.25 22.09 -4.86
CA LYS A 292 7.07 20.65 -5.11
C LYS A 292 8.21 19.79 -4.54
N TYR A 293 9.45 20.22 -4.68
CA TYR A 293 10.65 19.42 -4.36
C TYR A 293 11.40 19.92 -3.12
N GLY A 294 10.95 21.00 -2.49
CA GLY A 294 11.67 21.69 -1.43
C GLY A 294 12.85 22.50 -1.95
N HIS A 295 13.54 23.19 -1.04
CA HIS A 295 14.68 24.03 -1.39
C HIS A 295 15.98 23.22 -1.42
N PHE A 296 16.96 23.74 -2.13
CA PHE A 296 18.34 23.34 -2.00
C PHE A 296 19.05 24.24 -1.03
N TYR A 297 19.79 23.63 -0.11
CA TYR A 297 20.65 24.31 0.84
C TYR A 297 22.09 23.93 0.55
N ASN A 298 23.01 24.87 0.72
CA ASN A 298 24.40 24.49 0.88
C ASN A 298 24.66 23.95 2.29
N TRP A 299 25.79 23.27 2.49
CA TRP A 299 26.06 22.62 3.76
C TRP A 299 26.33 23.63 4.89
N TYR A 300 26.73 24.86 4.55
CA TYR A 300 26.88 25.94 5.54
C TYR A 300 25.55 26.30 6.19
N ALA A 301 24.43 26.28 5.44
CA ALA A 301 23.10 26.43 6.03
C ALA A 301 22.71 25.21 6.88
N VAL A 302 23.04 24.00 6.42
CA VAL A 302 22.76 22.74 7.14
C VAL A 302 23.42 22.69 8.52
N ASN A 303 24.67 23.13 8.60
CA ASN A 303 25.49 23.06 9.81
C ASN A 303 25.59 24.42 10.55
N ASP A 304 24.64 25.33 10.32
CA ASP A 304 24.60 26.62 11.01
C ASP A 304 24.05 26.46 12.45
N ASN A 305 24.67 27.16 13.41
CA ASN A 305 24.26 27.13 14.82
C ASN A 305 22.84 27.68 15.06
N ARG A 306 22.31 28.48 14.14
CA ARG A 306 20.93 29.03 14.18
C ARG A 306 19.87 28.00 13.83
N LYS A 307 20.28 26.86 13.25
CA LYS A 307 19.48 25.67 12.90
C LYS A 307 18.37 25.91 11.87
N ILE A 308 18.38 25.12 10.81
CA ILE A 308 17.34 25.15 9.76
C ILE A 308 16.20 24.15 9.99
N ALA A 309 16.41 23.13 10.84
CA ALA A 309 15.37 22.13 11.10
C ALA A 309 14.22 22.74 11.93
N PRO A 310 12.99 22.21 11.85
CA PRO A 310 11.91 22.53 12.78
C PRO A 310 12.28 22.34 14.26
N ALA A 311 11.61 23.05 15.17
CA ALA A 311 11.88 22.92 16.61
C ALA A 311 11.60 21.48 17.10
N GLY A 312 12.55 20.88 17.82
CA GLY A 312 12.47 19.49 18.26
C GLY A 312 12.84 18.44 17.19
N TRP A 313 13.31 18.89 16.02
CA TRP A 313 13.86 18.07 14.95
C TRP A 313 15.32 18.46 14.68
N HIS A 314 16.08 17.59 14.03
CA HIS A 314 17.42 17.89 13.54
C HIS A 314 17.59 17.45 12.08
N VAL A 315 18.53 18.08 11.37
CA VAL A 315 18.94 17.60 10.04
C VAL A 315 19.61 16.24 10.21
N ALA A 316 19.16 15.24 9.43
CA ALA A 316 19.62 13.87 9.59
C ALA A 316 21.15 13.75 9.52
N THR A 317 21.74 13.07 10.49
CA THR A 317 23.16 12.73 10.56
C THR A 317 23.45 11.41 9.85
N ASP A 318 24.73 11.06 9.67
CA ASP A 318 25.11 9.78 9.08
C ASP A 318 24.61 8.59 9.92
N ALA A 319 24.60 8.74 11.26
CA ALA A 319 24.04 7.74 12.16
C ALA A 319 22.54 7.52 11.91
N ASP A 320 21.78 8.60 11.68
CA ASP A 320 20.35 8.51 11.39
C ASP A 320 20.09 7.77 10.08
N TRP A 321 20.82 8.12 9.03
CA TRP A 321 20.73 7.45 7.74
C TRP A 321 21.14 5.97 7.83
N ASN A 322 22.17 5.65 8.60
CA ASN A 322 22.61 4.27 8.81
C ASN A 322 21.53 3.46 9.54
N ALA A 323 20.94 4.02 10.60
CA ALA A 323 19.82 3.40 11.33
C ALA A 323 18.62 3.16 10.41
N LEU A 324 18.27 4.14 9.57
CA LEU A 324 17.22 4.00 8.56
C LEU A 324 17.50 2.85 7.59
N SER A 325 18.70 2.79 6.98
CA SER A 325 19.00 1.67 6.07
C SER A 325 19.01 0.31 6.75
N ALA A 326 19.61 0.22 7.95
CA ALA A 326 19.73 -1.04 8.66
C ALA A 326 18.34 -1.60 8.96
N TYR A 327 17.43 -0.74 9.46
CA TYR A 327 16.05 -1.10 9.71
C TYR A 327 15.32 -1.53 8.43
N LEU A 328 15.43 -0.75 7.34
CA LEU A 328 14.74 -1.07 6.09
C LEU A 328 15.25 -2.39 5.48
N ILE A 329 16.56 -2.63 5.49
CA ILE A 329 17.13 -3.89 5.00
C ILE A 329 16.67 -5.06 5.88
N SER A 330 16.76 -4.95 7.21
CA SER A 330 16.38 -6.05 8.12
C SER A 330 14.89 -6.40 8.02
N MET A 331 14.06 -5.40 7.74
CA MET A 331 12.62 -5.57 7.53
C MET A 331 12.25 -5.95 6.09
N GLY A 332 13.22 -6.26 5.22
CA GLY A 332 12.98 -6.75 3.86
C GLY A 332 12.36 -5.71 2.92
N TYR A 333 12.78 -4.44 3.01
CA TYR A 333 12.35 -3.38 2.08
C TYR A 333 13.13 -3.36 0.76
N ASN A 334 14.13 -4.24 0.60
CA ASN A 334 14.75 -4.42 -0.70
C ASN A 334 13.71 -4.84 -1.75
N TYR A 335 13.89 -4.40 -3.00
CA TYR A 335 12.90 -4.67 -4.06
C TYR A 335 12.67 -6.18 -4.31
N ASP A 336 13.65 -7.02 -3.96
CA ASP A 336 13.61 -8.48 -4.06
C ASP A 336 13.32 -9.19 -2.72
N GLY A 337 13.03 -8.43 -1.66
CA GLY A 337 12.76 -8.94 -0.32
C GLY A 337 13.98 -9.45 0.45
N SER A 338 15.19 -9.37 -0.12
CA SER A 338 16.41 -9.79 0.58
C SER A 338 16.68 -8.91 1.81
N THR A 339 17.39 -9.44 2.81
CA THR A 339 17.66 -8.75 4.09
C THR A 339 19.16 -8.54 4.38
N GLY A 340 20.02 -8.70 3.37
CA GLY A 340 21.48 -8.65 3.52
C GLY A 340 22.23 -7.77 2.54
N SER A 341 21.53 -7.01 1.68
CA SER A 341 22.16 -6.14 0.67
C SER A 341 21.45 -4.80 0.60
N ASN A 342 22.12 -3.76 0.10
CA ASN A 342 21.51 -2.46 -0.12
C ASN A 342 20.81 -2.42 -1.48
N LYS A 343 19.48 -2.61 -1.49
CA LYS A 343 18.62 -2.54 -2.68
C LYS A 343 17.36 -1.70 -2.37
N LEU A 344 17.56 -0.64 -1.59
CA LEU A 344 16.51 0.17 -0.94
C LEU A 344 15.96 1.33 -1.77
N SER A 345 16.59 1.73 -2.88
CA SER A 345 16.23 2.96 -3.60
C SER A 345 14.74 3.03 -3.93
N LYS A 346 14.16 1.91 -4.34
CA LYS A 346 12.74 1.80 -4.66
C LYS A 346 11.83 2.04 -3.46
N ALA A 347 12.22 1.55 -2.29
CA ALA A 347 11.43 1.66 -1.06
C ALA A 347 11.31 3.11 -0.57
N ILE A 348 12.33 3.94 -0.79
CA ILE A 348 12.35 5.32 -0.30
C ILE A 348 11.98 6.36 -1.36
N ALA A 349 12.07 6.03 -2.65
CA ALA A 349 11.72 6.93 -3.73
C ALA A 349 10.21 7.10 -3.85
N ALA A 350 9.75 8.27 -4.27
CA ALA A 350 8.36 8.53 -4.62
C ALA A 350 7.89 7.65 -5.80
N ASN A 351 6.57 7.48 -5.92
CA ASN A 351 5.92 6.75 -7.02
C ASN A 351 5.55 7.65 -8.22
N THR A 352 5.94 8.93 -8.18
CA THR A 352 5.74 9.90 -9.26
C THR A 352 7.06 10.55 -9.66
N ASP A 353 7.05 11.29 -10.78
CA ASP A 353 8.11 12.21 -11.23
C ASP A 353 9.46 11.63 -11.61
N TRP A 354 9.73 10.37 -11.28
CA TRP A 354 10.92 9.64 -11.72
C TRP A 354 10.81 9.21 -13.18
N ALA A 355 11.92 9.28 -13.91
CA ALA A 355 12.02 8.71 -15.25
C ALA A 355 11.84 7.18 -15.20
N THR A 356 11.28 6.61 -16.26
CA THR A 356 11.08 5.16 -16.38
C THR A 356 12.39 4.44 -16.72
N SER A 357 12.51 3.19 -16.29
CA SER A 357 13.66 2.33 -16.55
C SER A 357 13.23 0.88 -16.74
N GLY A 358 13.90 0.18 -17.67
CA GLY A 358 13.75 -1.27 -17.84
C GLY A 358 14.59 -2.10 -16.87
N ASN A 359 15.50 -1.47 -16.10
CA ASN A 359 16.41 -2.18 -15.20
C ASN A 359 15.66 -2.73 -13.97
N PRO A 360 15.59 -4.06 -13.78
CA PRO A 360 14.86 -4.64 -12.65
C PRO A 360 15.31 -4.08 -11.30
N GLY A 361 14.34 -3.65 -10.49
CA GLY A 361 14.59 -3.13 -9.15
C GLY A 361 15.08 -1.70 -9.06
N ALA A 362 15.37 -1.04 -10.19
CA ALA A 362 15.62 0.39 -10.24
C ALA A 362 14.36 1.19 -9.86
N ILE A 363 14.54 2.43 -9.38
CA ILE A 363 13.41 3.32 -9.06
C ILE A 363 12.47 3.49 -10.27
N GLY A 364 13.02 3.67 -11.46
CA GLY A 364 12.24 3.87 -12.68
C GLY A 364 11.52 2.62 -13.19
N ASN A 365 11.80 1.44 -12.63
CA ASN A 365 11.21 0.19 -13.06
C ASN A 365 9.92 -0.06 -12.27
N ASP A 366 8.77 0.24 -12.89
CA ASP A 366 7.44 0.19 -12.27
C ASP A 366 7.33 1.06 -11.00
N LEU A 367 7.01 2.34 -11.23
CA LEU A 367 6.88 3.36 -10.19
C LEU A 367 5.78 3.04 -9.17
N THR A 368 4.78 2.24 -9.53
CA THR A 368 3.64 1.93 -8.65
C THR A 368 4.06 1.14 -7.41
N ARG A 369 5.23 0.50 -7.48
CA ARG A 369 5.83 -0.28 -6.40
C ARG A 369 6.90 0.50 -5.61
N ASN A 370 7.02 1.81 -5.88
CA ASN A 370 7.92 2.68 -5.12
C ASN A 370 7.29 3.09 -3.80
N ASN A 371 8.11 3.71 -2.95
CA ASN A 371 7.71 4.36 -1.71
C ASN A 371 7.12 3.43 -0.65
N ALA A 372 7.50 2.14 -0.66
CA ALA A 372 7.04 1.19 0.34
C ALA A 372 7.38 1.63 1.78
N ALA A 373 8.45 2.41 1.98
CA ALA A 373 8.87 2.97 3.26
C ALA A 373 8.20 4.30 3.62
N GLY A 374 7.36 4.88 2.75
CA GLY A 374 6.66 6.14 3.00
C GLY A 374 7.54 7.39 3.05
N PHE A 375 8.85 7.24 2.80
CA PHE A 375 9.86 8.32 2.84
C PHE A 375 9.63 9.39 1.76
N ASN A 376 9.06 9.01 0.62
CA ASN A 376 8.62 9.88 -0.46
C ASN A 376 9.74 10.77 -1.03
N GLY A 377 10.85 10.14 -1.43
CA GLY A 377 11.99 10.81 -2.06
C GLY A 377 11.70 11.18 -3.51
N LEU A 378 11.48 12.46 -3.78
CA LEU A 378 11.28 12.99 -5.13
C LEU A 378 12.63 13.23 -5.84
N PRO A 379 12.70 13.12 -7.19
CA PRO A 379 13.91 13.39 -7.94
C PRO A 379 14.18 14.88 -8.02
N ALA A 380 14.65 15.52 -6.95
CA ALA A 380 14.79 16.98 -6.89
C ALA A 380 15.89 17.55 -7.83
N GLY A 381 16.83 16.73 -8.29
CA GLY A 381 18.07 17.22 -8.90
C GLY A 381 19.05 17.73 -7.84
N ILE A 382 20.02 18.52 -8.28
CA ILE A 382 20.99 19.22 -7.42
C ILE A 382 21.41 20.57 -8.02
N ARG A 383 22.07 21.38 -7.20
CA ARG A 383 22.95 22.46 -7.65
C ARG A 383 24.41 22.11 -7.34
N ASN A 384 25.27 22.11 -8.35
CA ASN A 384 26.70 21.85 -8.18
C ASN A 384 27.42 23.01 -7.49
N ILE A 385 28.63 22.75 -7.00
CA ILE A 385 29.47 23.79 -6.39
C ILE A 385 29.79 24.94 -7.34
N ASN A 386 29.83 24.73 -8.65
CA ASN A 386 30.02 25.80 -9.64
C ASN A 386 28.74 26.59 -9.94
N GLY A 387 27.63 26.28 -9.27
CA GLY A 387 26.34 26.96 -9.42
C GLY A 387 25.40 26.32 -10.45
N ASP A 388 25.83 25.33 -11.23
CA ASP A 388 25.01 24.69 -12.26
C ASP A 388 23.93 23.75 -11.69
N PHE A 389 22.75 23.76 -12.30
CA PHE A 389 21.65 22.84 -11.97
C PHE A 389 21.69 21.60 -12.86
N VAL A 390 21.63 20.41 -12.24
CA VAL A 390 21.70 19.13 -12.97
C VAL A 390 20.78 18.05 -12.38
N PHE A 391 20.63 16.94 -13.10
CA PHE A 391 19.96 15.71 -12.65
C PHE A 391 18.46 15.79 -12.34
N ARG A 392 17.74 16.82 -12.81
CA ARG A 392 16.26 16.85 -12.76
C ARG A 392 15.59 16.34 -14.04
N LYS A 393 16.30 16.32 -15.16
CA LYS A 393 15.74 16.00 -16.50
C LYS A 393 15.96 14.52 -16.86
N SER A 394 15.14 14.00 -17.79
CA SER A 394 15.03 12.57 -18.12
C SER A 394 16.38 11.90 -18.45
N ASN A 395 16.52 10.63 -18.07
CA ASN A 395 17.71 9.78 -18.23
C ASN A 395 18.94 10.09 -17.34
N ASP A 396 18.85 11.04 -16.41
CA ASP A 396 19.85 11.16 -15.33
C ASP A 396 19.24 11.66 -14.02
N MET A 397 17.95 11.34 -13.79
CA MET A 397 17.24 11.82 -12.61
C MET A 397 17.87 11.28 -11.32
N LYS A 398 18.24 12.20 -10.43
CA LYS A 398 18.81 11.92 -9.10
C LYS A 398 18.25 12.88 -8.08
N THR A 399 18.43 12.53 -6.82
CA THR A 399 18.31 13.48 -5.73
C THR A 399 19.42 13.20 -4.72
N TYR A 400 19.85 14.24 -4.04
CA TYR A 400 20.81 14.18 -2.96
C TYR A 400 20.17 14.81 -1.73
N TRP A 401 20.40 14.20 -0.59
CA TRP A 401 20.09 14.75 0.72
C TRP A 401 21.37 14.96 1.50
N TRP A 402 21.50 16.12 2.13
CA TRP A 402 22.60 16.36 3.05
C TRP A 402 22.51 15.45 4.27
N SER A 403 23.67 15.03 4.75
CA SER A 403 23.88 14.66 6.14
C SER A 403 24.42 15.87 6.90
N ALA A 404 23.99 16.06 8.16
CA ALA A 404 24.62 17.03 9.07
C ALA A 404 26.06 16.63 9.47
N THR A 405 26.53 15.44 9.07
CA THR A 405 27.89 14.96 9.38
C THR A 405 28.91 15.47 8.35
N SER A 406 29.88 16.26 8.81
CA SER A 406 31.05 16.66 8.02
C SER A 406 31.90 15.44 7.68
N ALA A 407 32.37 15.36 6.43
CA ALA A 407 33.26 14.28 5.98
C ALA A 407 34.72 14.71 6.06
N THR A 408 35.01 15.93 5.59
CA THR A 408 36.33 16.58 5.69
C THR A 408 36.14 18.07 5.98
N PHE A 409 37.21 18.87 5.85
CA PHE A 409 37.11 20.32 5.93
C PHE A 409 36.21 20.89 4.82
N ASP A 410 36.35 20.41 3.58
CA ASP A 410 35.65 20.96 2.40
C ASP A 410 34.42 20.15 1.97
N THR A 411 34.23 18.95 2.52
CA THR A 411 33.16 18.03 2.12
C THR A 411 32.30 17.57 3.29
N ALA A 412 31.05 17.21 3.00
CA ALA A 412 30.11 16.63 3.93
C ALA A 412 29.41 15.40 3.35
N ASN A 413 28.94 14.52 4.21
CA ASN A 413 28.28 13.29 3.79
C ASN A 413 26.91 13.58 3.16
N THR A 414 26.51 12.75 2.21
CA THR A 414 25.21 12.83 1.53
C THR A 414 24.59 11.45 1.38
N CYS A 415 23.28 11.41 1.24
CA CYS A 415 22.53 10.27 0.74
C CYS A 415 22.06 10.57 -0.68
N SER A 416 22.13 9.61 -1.60
CA SER A 416 21.63 9.79 -2.97
C SER A 416 20.91 8.56 -3.50
N VAL A 417 19.90 8.81 -4.33
CA VAL A 417 19.25 7.80 -5.16
C VAL A 417 19.13 8.27 -6.60
N ASN A 418 19.10 7.32 -7.53
CA ASN A 418 19.06 7.53 -8.97
C ASN A 418 17.98 6.66 -9.62
N TYR A 419 17.35 7.17 -10.68
CA TYR A 419 16.25 6.49 -11.37
C TYR A 419 16.61 5.09 -11.91
N TYR A 420 17.88 4.84 -12.23
CA TYR A 420 18.37 3.63 -12.88
C TYR A 420 18.97 2.59 -11.91
N TRP A 421 19.16 2.94 -10.64
CA TRP A 421 19.81 2.07 -9.66
C TRP A 421 18.86 1.58 -8.57
N SER A 422 19.10 0.36 -8.09
CA SER A 422 18.34 -0.27 -7.00
C SER A 422 18.93 0.03 -5.62
N SER A 423 20.21 0.37 -5.55
CA SER A 423 20.92 0.73 -4.32
C SER A 423 20.89 2.24 -4.09
N TRP A 424 20.75 2.65 -2.83
CA TRP A 424 21.05 4.04 -2.47
C TRP A 424 22.56 4.20 -2.28
N TYR A 425 23.07 5.42 -2.31
CA TYR A 425 24.51 5.69 -2.23
C TYR A 425 24.83 6.75 -1.19
N ARG A 426 26.01 6.61 -0.59
CA ARG A 426 26.60 7.59 0.33
C ARG A 426 27.82 8.20 -0.36
N TYR A 427 27.91 9.52 -0.37
CA TYR A 427 29.04 10.24 -0.96
C TYR A 427 29.51 11.34 -0.02
N ALA A 428 30.78 11.75 -0.16
CA ALA A 428 31.28 13.00 0.37
C ALA A 428 31.20 14.06 -0.74
N SER A 429 30.41 15.10 -0.51
CA SER A 429 30.15 16.14 -1.49
C SER A 429 30.68 17.50 -1.03
N PRO A 430 31.09 18.40 -1.94
CA PRO A 430 31.57 19.73 -1.59
C PRO A 430 30.51 20.55 -0.83
N LYS A 431 30.90 21.20 0.27
CA LYS A 431 29.99 21.94 1.16
C LYS A 431 29.25 23.11 0.47
N GLY A 432 29.81 23.62 -0.63
CA GLY A 432 29.18 24.67 -1.45
C GLY A 432 28.10 24.17 -2.43
N SER A 433 27.92 22.86 -2.62
CA SER A 433 26.83 22.33 -3.46
C SER A 433 25.46 22.55 -2.81
N GLY A 434 24.39 22.64 -3.59
CA GLY A 434 23.02 22.77 -3.12
C GLY A 434 22.26 21.45 -3.23
N TYR A 435 21.85 20.87 -2.09
CA TYR A 435 21.07 19.63 -2.02
C TYR A 435 19.85 19.78 -1.11
N SER A 436 18.90 18.87 -1.26
CA SER A 436 17.72 18.80 -0.40
C SER A 436 18.09 18.41 1.04
N VAL A 437 17.21 18.73 1.98
CA VAL A 437 17.38 18.40 3.40
C VAL A 437 16.17 17.60 3.88
N ARG A 438 16.44 16.59 4.70
CA ARG A 438 15.45 15.80 5.44
C ARG A 438 15.78 15.88 6.92
N CYS A 439 14.79 16.24 7.72
CA CYS A 439 14.92 16.24 9.18
C CYS A 439 14.33 14.96 9.76
N VAL A 440 14.85 14.59 10.92
CA VAL A 440 14.45 13.44 11.70
C VAL A 440 14.27 13.87 13.16
N LYS A 441 13.42 13.14 13.88
CA LYS A 441 13.18 13.28 15.30
C LYS A 441 13.32 11.90 15.95
N ASP A 442 14.06 11.86 17.04
CA ASP A 442 14.34 10.67 17.84
C ASP A 442 13.38 10.50 19.03
#